data_AF-A0A382Y8A9-F1
#
_entry.id   AF-A0A382Y8A9-F1
#
_cell.length_a   1.000
_cell.length_b   1.000
_cell.length_c   1.000
_cell.angle_alpha   90.00
_cell.angle_beta   90.00
_cell.angle_gamma   90.00
#
_symmetry.space_group_name_H-M   'P 1'
#
loop_
_entity.id
_entity.type
_entity.pdbx_description
1 polymer ?
#
loop_
_entity_poly.entity_id
_entity_poly.type
_entity_poly.pdbx_seq_one_letter_code
_entity_poly.pdbx_strand_id
1 'polypeptide(L)'
;ATTGNRGRVAAVIGDGSMTGGMAFEGLNNLGHSGLPVTVVLNDNGRSYAPTVGRLSESLIRIRSNPTYMRRQRHLEDLAERLPWVGELVERGISATKAALREMFEPTAFFEALGVHYLGPFDGHDIAEMEDALTNAAEFDGPVVIHVLTQKGRGHAPAEQDAIKHMHDTGGVKPGSYTEAFTESLVKAAESRPEVVAITAAMPDSTGLLPFRDRFPERCFDVGIAEQHAVTAAAGMAMGGLRPVVALYATFLSRAFDQANLDVGL
;
A
#
# COMPACT_ATOMS: atom_id res chain seq x y z
N ALA A 1 -14.76 -19.39 -15.72
CA ALA A 1 -15.80 -20.42 -15.48
C ALA A 1 -17.04 -20.21 -16.35
N THR A 2 -17.64 -19.02 -16.40
CA THR A 2 -18.88 -18.74 -17.14
C THR A 2 -18.73 -18.60 -18.67
N THR A 3 -17.55 -18.23 -19.16
CA THR A 3 -17.28 -18.08 -20.61
C THR A 3 -16.71 -19.33 -21.28
N GLY A 4 -16.53 -20.44 -20.54
CA GLY A 4 -15.89 -21.66 -21.04
C GLY A 4 -14.39 -21.55 -21.36
N ASN A 5 -13.80 -20.35 -21.24
CA ASN A 5 -12.41 -20.11 -21.55
C ASN A 5 -11.52 -20.49 -20.35
N ARG A 6 -10.57 -21.40 -20.55
CA ARG A 6 -9.63 -21.90 -19.52
C ARG A 6 -8.39 -21.01 -19.35
N GLY A 7 -8.54 -19.70 -19.54
CA GLY A 7 -7.45 -18.75 -19.35
C GLY A 7 -7.12 -18.55 -17.88
N ARG A 8 -5.83 -18.41 -17.55
CA ARG A 8 -5.38 -17.92 -16.23
C ARG A 8 -5.52 -16.40 -16.19
N VAL A 9 -5.94 -15.87 -15.04
CA VAL A 9 -6.07 -14.42 -14.82
C VAL A 9 -4.89 -13.95 -13.99
N ALA A 10 -4.19 -12.94 -14.49
CA ALA A 10 -3.15 -12.24 -13.74
C ALA A 10 -3.57 -10.77 -13.54
N ALA A 11 -3.46 -10.27 -12.32
CA ALA A 11 -3.66 -8.87 -11.97
C ALA A 11 -2.35 -8.29 -11.44
N VAL A 12 -2.00 -7.07 -11.85
CA VAL A 12 -0.83 -6.36 -11.32
C VAL A 12 -1.32 -5.16 -10.54
N ILE A 13 -0.94 -5.07 -9.27
CA ILE A 13 -1.35 -4.00 -8.37
C ILE A 13 -0.13 -3.40 -7.67
N GLY A 14 -0.08 -2.08 -7.55
CA GLY A 14 0.98 -1.40 -6.81
C GLY A 14 0.70 -1.39 -5.30
N ASP A 15 1.74 -1.27 -4.49
CA ASP A 15 1.63 -1.10 -3.03
C ASP A 15 0.76 0.12 -2.65
N GLY A 16 0.85 1.23 -3.40
CA GLY A 16 -0.04 2.37 -3.24
C GLY A 16 -1.52 2.03 -3.48
N SER A 17 -1.82 1.27 -4.53
CA SER A 17 -3.20 0.88 -4.88
C SER A 17 -3.80 -0.10 -3.88
N MET A 18 -2.97 -0.90 -3.20
CA MET A 18 -3.40 -1.79 -2.11
C MET A 18 -3.97 -1.05 -0.90
N THR A 19 -3.69 0.25 -0.75
CA THR A 19 -4.28 1.06 0.33
C THR A 19 -5.75 1.38 0.11
N GLY A 20 -6.26 1.23 -1.12
CA GLY A 20 -7.66 1.50 -1.44
C GLY A 20 -8.61 0.42 -0.92
N GLY A 21 -9.73 0.83 -0.33
CA GLY A 21 -10.73 -0.09 0.24
C GLY A 21 -11.20 -1.18 -0.73
N MET A 22 -11.42 -0.81 -1.99
CA MET A 22 -11.81 -1.75 -3.06
C MET A 22 -10.78 -2.86 -3.29
N ALA A 23 -9.48 -2.62 -3.07
CA ALA A 23 -8.45 -3.64 -3.20
C ALA A 23 -8.58 -4.69 -2.09
N PHE A 24 -8.82 -4.27 -0.85
CA PHE A 24 -9.09 -5.17 0.27
C PHE A 24 -10.37 -5.99 0.07
N GLU A 25 -11.45 -5.35 -0.38
CA GLU A 25 -12.70 -6.03 -0.72
C GLU A 25 -12.51 -7.04 -1.85
N GLY A 26 -11.70 -6.70 -2.85
CA GLY A 26 -11.32 -7.58 -3.96
C GLY A 26 -10.56 -8.80 -3.48
N LEU A 27 -9.56 -8.64 -2.62
CA LEU A 27 -8.80 -9.76 -2.03
C LEU A 27 -9.70 -10.68 -1.19
N ASN A 28 -10.54 -10.10 -0.35
CA ASN A 28 -11.50 -10.86 0.45
C ASN A 28 -12.46 -11.67 -0.44
N ASN A 29 -12.95 -11.07 -1.54
CA ASN A 29 -13.79 -11.78 -2.52
C ASN A 29 -13.02 -12.88 -3.25
N LEU A 30 -11.76 -12.63 -3.63
CA LEU A 30 -10.93 -13.63 -4.30
C LEU A 30 -10.74 -14.86 -3.41
N GLY A 31 -10.33 -14.65 -2.16
CA GLY A 31 -10.15 -15.74 -1.21
C GLY A 31 -11.44 -16.49 -0.89
N HIS A 32 -12.58 -15.78 -0.77
CA HIS A 32 -13.89 -16.44 -0.65
C HIS A 32 -14.25 -17.28 -1.87
N SER A 33 -13.98 -16.78 -3.08
CA SER A 33 -14.31 -17.46 -4.33
C SER A 33 -13.43 -18.68 -4.63
N GLY A 34 -12.21 -18.70 -4.08
CA GLY A 34 -11.20 -19.72 -4.37
C GLY A 34 -10.76 -19.76 -5.84
N LEU A 35 -11.05 -18.72 -6.63
CA LEU A 35 -10.70 -18.70 -8.06
C LEU A 35 -9.18 -18.62 -8.26
N PRO A 36 -8.62 -19.33 -9.24
CA PRO A 36 -7.18 -19.33 -9.53
C PRO A 36 -6.77 -18.02 -10.22
N VAL A 37 -6.53 -16.99 -9.41
CA VAL A 37 -6.07 -15.67 -9.83
C VAL A 37 -4.70 -15.41 -9.24
N THR A 38 -3.74 -15.06 -10.10
CA THR A 38 -2.41 -14.63 -9.68
C THR A 38 -2.38 -13.11 -9.58
N VAL A 39 -2.10 -12.58 -8.40
CA VAL A 39 -1.95 -11.14 -8.14
C VAL A 39 -0.47 -10.84 -7.97
N VAL A 40 0.10 -10.04 -8.85
CA VAL A 40 1.46 -9.51 -8.69
C VAL A 40 1.37 -8.19 -7.94
N LEU A 41 1.80 -8.19 -6.68
CA LEU A 41 1.94 -7.01 -5.85
C LEU A 41 3.30 -6.37 -6.13
N ASN A 42 3.31 -5.32 -6.94
CA ASN A 42 4.48 -4.51 -7.22
C ASN A 42 4.70 -3.49 -6.09
N ASP A 43 5.59 -3.80 -5.17
CA ASP A 43 5.98 -2.93 -4.07
C ASP A 43 7.28 -2.16 -4.41
N ASN A 44 7.12 -0.85 -4.65
CA ASN A 44 8.24 0.08 -4.71
C ASN A 44 8.23 1.07 -3.53
N GLY A 45 7.32 0.87 -2.57
CA GLY A 45 7.03 1.71 -1.41
C GLY A 45 6.64 3.15 -1.75
N ARG A 46 6.08 3.40 -2.95
CA ARG A 46 5.62 4.73 -3.37
C ARG A 46 4.31 4.68 -4.16
N SER A 47 3.44 5.64 -3.85
CA SER A 47 2.32 6.10 -4.66
C SER A 47 2.71 7.42 -5.35
N TYR A 48 1.91 8.48 -5.24
CA TYR A 48 2.28 9.87 -5.55
C TYR A 48 3.28 10.42 -4.52
N ALA A 49 3.16 9.98 -3.27
CA ALA A 49 4.10 10.19 -2.16
C ALA A 49 4.55 8.81 -1.60
N PRO A 50 5.46 8.73 -0.61
CA PRO A 50 5.74 7.46 0.07
C PRO A 50 4.43 6.79 0.52
N THR A 51 4.29 5.48 0.26
CA THR A 51 3.04 4.78 0.56
C THR A 51 2.81 4.74 2.07
N VAL A 52 1.60 5.12 2.48
CA VAL A 52 1.16 5.13 3.88
C VAL A 52 0.26 3.94 4.17
N GLY A 53 0.34 3.39 5.38
CA GLY A 53 -0.52 2.30 5.84
C GLY A 53 0.26 1.23 6.59
N ARG A 54 -0.40 0.53 7.52
CA ARG A 54 0.23 -0.53 8.34
C ARG A 54 0.74 -1.69 7.49
N LEU A 55 -0.03 -2.12 6.48
CA LEU A 55 0.43 -3.13 5.53
C LEU A 55 1.71 -2.65 4.84
N SER A 56 1.74 -1.40 4.37
CA SER A 56 2.92 -0.80 3.77
C SER A 56 4.09 -0.67 4.77
N GLU A 57 3.87 -0.34 6.04
CA GLU A 57 4.92 -0.36 7.08
C GLU A 57 5.50 -1.76 7.29
N SER A 58 4.66 -2.80 7.33
CA SER A 58 5.08 -4.20 7.40
C SER A 58 5.91 -4.59 6.16
N LEU A 59 5.49 -4.16 4.97
CA LEU A 59 6.25 -4.38 3.72
C LEU A 59 7.57 -3.57 3.69
N ILE A 60 7.57 -2.34 4.22
CA ILE A 60 8.77 -1.49 4.35
C ILE A 60 9.80 -2.12 5.29
N ARG A 61 9.37 -2.76 6.39
CA ARG A 61 10.28 -3.53 7.26
C ARG A 61 10.96 -4.68 6.52
N ILE A 62 10.23 -5.35 5.62
CA ILE A 62 10.79 -6.43 4.80
C ILE A 62 11.79 -5.86 3.78
N ARG A 63 11.43 -4.76 3.10
CA ARG A 63 12.30 -4.07 2.14
C ARG A 63 13.60 -3.53 2.76
N SER A 64 13.54 -3.05 4.00
CA SER A 64 14.68 -2.44 4.70
C SER A 64 15.66 -3.46 5.29
N ASN A 65 15.38 -4.77 5.20
CA ASN A 65 16.25 -5.82 5.70
C ASN A 65 16.68 -6.79 4.57
N PRO A 66 17.76 -6.49 3.82
CA PRO A 66 18.28 -7.37 2.77
C PRO A 66 18.84 -8.71 3.30
N THR A 67 18.76 -8.97 4.61
CA THR A 67 19.05 -10.28 5.22
C THR A 67 17.83 -11.20 5.20
N TYR A 68 16.61 -10.67 5.03
CA TYR A 68 15.37 -11.47 4.94
C TYR A 68 15.35 -12.35 3.69
N MET A 69 15.62 -11.78 2.51
CA MET A 69 15.70 -12.51 1.23
C MET A 69 16.78 -13.59 1.21
N ARG A 70 17.91 -13.33 1.87
CA ARG A 70 19.00 -14.31 1.99
C ARG A 70 18.70 -15.43 2.99
N ARG A 71 17.96 -15.16 4.06
CA ARG A 71 17.61 -16.15 5.08
C ARG A 71 16.51 -17.10 4.63
N GLN A 72 15.51 -16.62 3.89
CA GLN A 72 14.43 -17.48 3.39
C GLN A 72 14.96 -18.52 2.39
N ARG A 73 15.75 -18.10 1.39
CA ARG A 73 16.41 -19.02 0.45
C ARG A 73 17.31 -20.04 1.16
N HIS A 74 18.04 -19.63 2.19
CA HIS A 74 18.85 -20.55 3.00
C HIS A 74 18.01 -21.53 3.83
N LEU A 75 16.84 -21.13 4.33
CA LEU A 75 15.96 -22.00 5.11
C LEU A 75 15.24 -23.02 4.23
N GLU A 76 14.80 -22.63 3.04
CA GLU A 76 14.21 -23.53 2.03
C GLU A 76 15.24 -24.57 1.56
N ASP A 77 16.47 -24.14 1.22
CA ASP A 77 17.59 -25.03 0.87
C ASP A 77 17.99 -26.00 2.02
N LEU A 78 17.89 -25.56 3.27
CA LEU A 78 18.18 -26.39 4.46
C LEU A 78 17.05 -27.37 4.75
N ALA A 79 15.79 -26.96 4.54
CA ALA A 79 14.62 -27.81 4.72
C ALA A 79 14.57 -28.95 3.69
N GLU A 80 14.93 -28.68 2.44
CA GLU A 80 15.04 -29.72 1.40
C GLU A 80 16.20 -30.70 1.64
N ARG A 81 17.20 -30.30 2.45
CA ARG A 81 18.40 -31.11 2.75
C ARG A 81 18.37 -31.82 4.09
N LEU A 82 17.37 -31.59 4.93
CA LEU A 82 17.26 -32.20 6.25
C LEU A 82 16.21 -33.32 6.26
N PRO A 83 16.61 -34.60 6.16
CA PRO A 83 15.72 -35.70 6.45
C PRO A 83 15.45 -35.72 7.96
N TRP A 84 14.33 -35.09 8.34
CA TRP A 84 13.49 -35.41 9.51
C TRP A 84 14.24 -35.37 10.85
N VAL A 85 14.36 -34.18 11.44
CA VAL A 85 14.84 -34.06 12.83
C VAL A 85 13.67 -34.35 13.79
N GLY A 86 13.63 -35.59 14.28
CA GLY A 86 12.67 -36.07 15.27
C GLY A 86 12.88 -35.47 16.67
N GLU A 87 11.76 -35.43 17.41
CA GLU A 87 11.55 -35.37 18.87
C GLU A 87 12.33 -34.37 19.77
N LEU A 88 13.34 -33.63 19.29
CA LEU A 88 14.19 -32.80 20.17
C LEU A 88 13.75 -31.33 20.32
N VAL A 89 12.62 -30.91 19.76
CA VAL A 89 12.18 -29.48 19.76
C VAL A 89 11.18 -29.16 20.89
N GLU A 90 10.67 -30.15 21.62
CA GLU A 90 9.49 -29.97 22.48
C GLU A 90 9.70 -29.16 23.78
N ARG A 91 10.91 -28.76 24.16
CA ARG A 91 11.14 -28.18 25.51
C ARG A 91 11.75 -26.77 25.57
N GLY A 92 11.55 -25.95 24.54
CA GLY A 92 12.17 -24.62 24.46
C GLY A 92 11.31 -23.46 23.95
N ILE A 93 9.97 -23.54 23.94
CA ILE A 93 9.14 -22.55 23.22
C ILE A 93 8.03 -21.95 24.09
N SER A 94 8.36 -21.33 25.21
CA SER A 94 7.35 -20.56 25.98
C SER A 94 7.71 -19.10 26.28
N ALA A 95 8.98 -18.68 26.14
CA ALA A 95 9.38 -17.28 26.28
C ALA A 95 9.60 -16.54 24.93
N THR A 96 9.57 -17.26 23.80
CA THR A 96 9.85 -16.73 22.45
C THR A 96 8.61 -16.16 21.74
N LYS A 97 7.42 -16.28 22.33
CA LYS A 97 6.13 -15.98 21.68
C LYS A 97 5.87 -14.50 21.36
N ALA A 98 6.56 -13.56 22.01
CA ALA A 98 6.43 -12.14 21.71
C ALA A 98 7.41 -11.67 20.60
N ALA A 99 8.57 -12.30 20.47
CA ALA A 99 9.55 -12.02 19.41
C ALA A 99 9.17 -12.65 18.05
N LEU A 100 8.27 -13.65 18.04
CA LEU A 100 7.68 -14.25 16.84
C LEU A 100 6.51 -13.44 16.25
N ARG A 101 5.97 -12.44 16.98
CA ARG A 101 4.79 -11.65 16.53
C ARG A 101 5.08 -10.70 15.36
N GLU A 102 6.33 -10.32 15.14
CA GLU A 102 6.71 -9.36 14.08
C GLU A 102 7.21 -10.02 12.78
N MET A 103 7.27 -11.36 12.71
CA MET A 103 7.89 -12.10 11.59
C MET A 103 6.91 -12.64 10.53
N PHE A 104 5.60 -12.43 10.67
CA PHE A 104 4.56 -13.06 9.83
C PHE A 104 3.51 -12.09 9.26
N GLU A 105 3.71 -10.77 9.36
CA GLU A 105 2.64 -9.80 9.13
C GLU A 105 1.99 -9.84 7.72
N PRO A 106 2.72 -9.95 6.59
CA PRO A 106 2.06 -10.01 5.28
C PRO A 106 1.48 -11.39 4.99
N THR A 107 2.24 -12.46 5.21
CA THR A 107 1.78 -13.83 4.93
C THR A 107 0.52 -14.15 5.72
N ALA A 108 0.52 -13.91 7.04
CA ALA A 108 -0.65 -14.15 7.88
C ALA A 108 -1.86 -13.30 7.47
N PHE A 109 -1.63 -12.08 6.99
CA PHE A 109 -2.71 -11.23 6.47
C PHE A 109 -3.37 -11.83 5.22
N PHE A 110 -2.59 -12.19 4.21
CA PHE A 110 -3.13 -12.77 2.97
C PHE A 110 -3.73 -14.16 3.20
N GLU A 111 -3.08 -15.00 4.00
CA GLU A 111 -3.59 -16.34 4.32
C GLU A 111 -4.89 -16.29 5.12
N ALA A 112 -5.04 -15.30 6.02
CA ALA A 112 -6.30 -15.10 6.74
C ALA A 112 -7.46 -14.73 5.81
N LEU A 113 -7.17 -14.13 4.65
CA LEU A 113 -8.14 -13.87 3.60
C LEU A 113 -8.36 -15.09 2.68
N GLY A 114 -7.64 -16.19 2.86
CA GLY A 114 -7.70 -17.36 1.97
C GLY A 114 -6.90 -17.19 0.68
N VAL A 115 -5.88 -16.34 0.69
CA VAL A 115 -5.00 -16.06 -0.46
C VAL A 115 -3.60 -16.53 -0.14
N HIS A 116 -3.02 -17.39 -1.00
CA HIS A 116 -1.63 -17.81 -0.86
C HIS A 116 -0.70 -16.62 -1.06
N TYR A 117 0.43 -16.61 -0.37
CA TYR A 117 1.41 -15.53 -0.48
C TYR A 117 2.79 -16.09 -0.81
N LEU A 118 3.41 -15.56 -1.85
CA LEU A 118 4.75 -15.92 -2.32
C LEU A 118 5.65 -14.67 -2.32
N GLY A 119 6.88 -14.81 -1.83
CA GLY A 119 7.91 -13.77 -1.86
C GLY A 119 8.19 -13.10 -0.50
N PRO A 120 8.81 -11.91 -0.49
CA PRO A 120 9.09 -11.09 -1.68
C PRO A 120 10.12 -11.69 -2.64
N PHE A 121 10.06 -11.27 -3.91
CA PHE A 121 11.05 -11.55 -4.96
C PHE A 121 11.69 -10.25 -5.46
N ASP A 122 12.90 -10.31 -6.03
CA ASP A 122 13.48 -9.15 -6.73
C ASP A 122 12.80 -8.97 -8.09
N GLY A 123 11.99 -7.94 -8.24
CA GLY A 123 11.25 -7.66 -9.48
C GLY A 123 12.11 -7.23 -10.66
N HIS A 124 13.43 -7.13 -10.47
CA HIS A 124 14.38 -6.82 -11.54
C HIS A 124 15.25 -8.02 -11.92
N ASP A 125 15.06 -9.16 -11.26
CA ASP A 125 15.60 -10.45 -11.69
C ASP A 125 14.53 -11.19 -12.50
N ILE A 126 14.70 -11.20 -13.83
CA ILE A 126 13.73 -11.80 -14.75
C ILE A 126 13.62 -13.31 -14.51
N ALA A 127 14.72 -14.00 -14.22
CA ALA A 127 14.71 -15.44 -14.01
C ALA A 127 13.96 -15.79 -12.72
N GLU A 128 14.22 -15.06 -11.63
CA GLU A 128 13.48 -15.23 -10.38
C GLU A 128 11.96 -14.98 -10.57
N MET A 129 11.60 -13.97 -11.37
CA MET A 129 10.20 -13.67 -11.68
C MET A 129 9.53 -14.73 -12.55
N GLU A 130 10.24 -15.31 -13.52
CA GLU A 130 9.75 -16.43 -14.34
C GLU A 130 9.45 -17.66 -13.47
N ASP A 131 10.36 -17.99 -12.54
CA ASP A 131 10.19 -19.08 -11.60
C ASP A 131 9.01 -18.82 -10.64
N ALA A 132 8.91 -17.62 -10.08
CA ALA A 132 7.81 -17.24 -9.19
C ALA A 132 6.44 -17.33 -9.88
N LEU A 133 6.34 -16.84 -11.12
CA LEU A 133 5.11 -16.92 -11.91
C LEU A 133 4.76 -18.36 -12.28
N THR A 134 5.76 -19.18 -12.62
CA THR A 134 5.57 -20.62 -12.92
C THR A 134 5.05 -21.35 -11.70
N ASN A 135 5.66 -21.11 -10.53
CA ASN A 135 5.24 -21.73 -9.27
C ASN A 135 3.84 -21.28 -8.85
N ALA A 136 3.52 -19.99 -8.95
CA ALA A 136 2.19 -19.46 -8.65
C ALA A 136 1.09 -20.07 -9.52
N ALA A 137 1.44 -20.47 -10.74
CA ALA A 137 0.52 -21.08 -11.67
C ALA A 137 0.05 -22.47 -11.23
N GLU A 138 0.84 -23.20 -10.45
CA GLU A 138 0.53 -24.55 -9.97
C GLU A 138 -0.49 -24.58 -8.82
N PHE A 139 -0.84 -23.42 -8.27
CA PHE A 139 -1.87 -23.33 -7.23
C PHE A 139 -3.29 -23.33 -7.83
N ASP A 140 -4.18 -24.13 -7.24
CA ASP A 140 -5.60 -24.19 -7.62
C ASP A 140 -6.43 -23.00 -7.11
N GLY A 141 -5.85 -22.15 -6.25
CA GLY A 141 -6.50 -21.00 -5.61
C GLY A 141 -5.81 -19.66 -5.87
N PRO A 142 -6.29 -18.56 -5.26
CA PRO A 142 -5.72 -17.24 -5.47
C PRO A 142 -4.33 -17.14 -4.82
N VAL A 143 -3.38 -16.52 -5.52
CA VAL A 143 -2.00 -16.34 -5.09
C VAL A 143 -1.62 -14.88 -5.23
N VAL A 144 -0.96 -14.31 -4.22
CA VAL A 144 -0.24 -13.04 -4.29
C VAL A 144 1.25 -13.32 -4.40
N ILE A 145 1.87 -12.84 -5.47
CA ILE A 145 3.32 -12.76 -5.63
C ILE A 145 3.73 -11.35 -5.21
N HIS A 146 4.45 -11.23 -4.11
CA HIS A 146 5.00 -9.96 -3.67
C HIS A 146 6.35 -9.71 -4.34
N VAL A 147 6.46 -8.57 -5.03
CA VAL A 147 7.61 -8.23 -5.88
C VAL A 147 8.16 -6.89 -5.45
N LEU A 148 9.43 -6.85 -5.08
CA LEU A 148 10.12 -5.61 -4.73
C LEU A 148 10.69 -4.95 -5.98
N THR A 149 10.32 -3.71 -6.25
CA THR A 149 10.86 -2.94 -7.38
C THR A 149 11.39 -1.56 -6.96
N GLN A 150 11.92 -0.83 -7.93
CA GLN A 150 12.43 0.53 -7.77
C GLN A 150 11.72 1.41 -8.80
N LYS A 151 10.89 2.33 -8.32
CA LYS A 151 10.21 3.31 -9.17
C LYS A 151 11.24 4.13 -9.92
N GLY A 152 11.05 4.30 -11.22
CA GLY A 152 11.97 5.05 -12.08
C GLY A 152 13.28 4.36 -12.43
N ARG A 153 13.51 3.09 -12.04
CA ARG A 153 14.77 2.38 -12.32
C ARG A 153 15.13 2.44 -13.81
N GLY A 154 16.38 2.81 -14.10
CA GLY A 154 16.89 2.95 -15.45
C GLY A 154 16.54 4.28 -16.12
N HIS A 155 15.86 5.19 -15.41
CA HIS A 155 15.52 6.52 -15.90
C HIS A 155 16.04 7.60 -14.94
N ALA A 156 17.26 8.11 -15.20
CA ALA A 156 17.95 9.04 -14.32
C ALA A 156 17.13 10.26 -13.84
N PRO A 157 16.30 10.92 -14.66
CA PRO A 157 15.43 12.01 -14.18
C PRO A 157 14.44 11.59 -13.09
N ALA A 158 13.90 10.36 -13.16
CA ALA A 158 13.02 9.83 -12.14
C ALA A 158 13.79 9.43 -10.89
N GLU A 159 14.94 8.76 -11.03
CA GLU A 159 15.74 8.33 -9.88
C GLU A 159 16.24 9.50 -9.02
N GLN A 160 16.48 10.66 -9.64
CA GLN A 160 16.98 11.88 -9.00
C GLN A 160 15.86 12.74 -8.37
N ASP A 161 14.60 12.49 -8.72
CA ASP A 161 13.46 13.20 -8.12
C ASP A 161 13.03 12.50 -6.82
N ALA A 162 13.62 12.97 -5.70
CA ALA A 162 13.37 12.41 -4.38
C ALA A 162 11.89 12.45 -3.94
N ILE A 163 11.09 13.38 -4.48
CA ILE A 163 9.70 13.59 -4.09
C ILE A 163 8.79 12.69 -4.92
N LYS A 164 8.79 12.84 -6.25
CA LYS A 164 7.79 12.16 -7.11
C LYS A 164 8.33 10.97 -7.88
N HIS A 165 9.65 10.85 -8.06
CA HIS A 165 10.25 9.95 -9.06
C HIS A 165 9.64 10.16 -10.45
N MET A 166 9.42 11.42 -10.83
CA MET A 166 8.78 11.81 -12.09
C MET A 166 7.39 11.16 -12.31
N HIS A 167 6.66 10.89 -11.23
CA HIS A 167 5.30 10.36 -11.30
C HIS A 167 4.34 11.31 -12.05
N ASP A 168 4.62 12.62 -12.00
CA ASP A 168 4.07 13.62 -12.88
C ASP A 168 5.19 14.60 -13.33
N THR A 169 4.89 15.45 -14.31
CA THR A 169 5.85 16.45 -14.84
C THR A 169 5.62 17.86 -14.27
N GLY A 170 4.80 18.02 -13.22
CA GLY A 170 4.31 19.34 -12.81
C GLY A 170 4.25 19.53 -11.29
N GLY A 171 5.03 20.48 -10.77
CA GLY A 171 4.82 21.06 -9.45
C GLY A 171 3.72 22.13 -9.45
N VAL A 172 3.38 22.62 -8.26
CA VAL A 172 2.52 23.81 -8.12
C VAL A 172 3.18 24.97 -8.89
N LYS A 173 2.46 25.52 -9.87
CA LYS A 173 2.96 26.62 -10.70
C LYS A 173 2.64 27.96 -10.02
N PRO A 174 3.55 28.95 -10.08
CA PRO A 174 3.24 30.31 -9.65
C PRO A 174 1.98 30.85 -10.36
N GLY A 175 1.12 31.51 -9.61
CA GLY A 175 -0.18 32.03 -10.06
C GLY A 175 -1.25 30.94 -10.29
N SER A 176 -1.04 29.71 -9.82
CA SER A 176 -2.04 28.64 -9.95
C SER A 176 -3.11 28.69 -8.86
N TYR A 177 -4.28 28.11 -9.14
CA TYR A 177 -5.33 27.91 -8.13
C TYR A 177 -4.84 27.09 -6.93
N THR A 178 -3.94 26.13 -7.15
CA THR A 178 -3.34 25.32 -6.09
C THR A 178 -2.46 26.16 -5.16
N GLU A 179 -1.67 27.10 -5.70
CA GLU A 179 -0.89 28.03 -4.89
C GLU A 179 -1.79 28.93 -4.04
N ALA A 180 -2.79 29.56 -4.65
CA ALA A 180 -3.75 30.41 -3.94
C ALA A 180 -4.53 29.65 -2.85
N PHE A 181 -4.92 28.40 -3.13
CA PHE A 181 -5.51 27.48 -2.14
C PHE A 181 -4.55 27.23 -0.97
N THR A 182 -3.29 26.93 -1.27
CA THR A 182 -2.25 26.60 -0.27
C THR A 182 -2.00 27.76 0.67
N GLU A 183 -1.77 28.96 0.12
CA GLU A 183 -1.55 30.18 0.90
C GLU A 183 -2.74 30.49 1.81
N SER A 184 -3.96 30.38 1.26
CA SER A 184 -5.19 30.64 2.00
C SER A 184 -5.40 29.65 3.14
N LEU A 185 -5.15 28.36 2.90
CA LEU A 185 -5.31 27.31 3.89
C LEU A 185 -4.29 27.44 5.02
N VAL A 186 -3.01 27.67 4.69
CA VAL A 186 -1.94 27.86 5.69
C VAL A 186 -2.26 29.07 6.57
N LYS A 187 -2.61 30.21 5.96
CA LYS A 187 -2.99 31.43 6.69
C LYS A 187 -4.20 31.22 7.60
N ALA A 188 -5.21 30.49 7.15
CA ALA A 188 -6.37 30.16 7.97
C ALA A 188 -5.96 29.34 9.21
N ALA A 189 -5.10 28.34 9.02
CA ALA A 189 -4.68 27.44 10.09
C ALA A 189 -3.69 28.04 11.09
N GLU A 190 -3.04 29.17 10.78
CA GLU A 190 -2.22 29.92 11.74
C GLU A 190 -3.05 30.49 12.91
N SER A 191 -4.29 30.88 12.64
CA SER A 191 -5.19 31.48 13.65
C SER A 191 -6.28 30.55 14.14
N ARG A 192 -6.43 29.38 13.51
CA ARG A 192 -7.47 28.39 13.79
C ARG A 192 -6.84 27.02 14.09
N PRO A 193 -6.62 26.67 15.37
CA PRO A 193 -6.03 25.39 15.75
C PRO A 193 -6.85 24.19 15.25
N GLU A 194 -8.16 24.35 15.11
CA GLU A 194 -9.12 23.32 14.70
C GLU A 194 -9.08 22.98 13.20
N VAL A 195 -8.40 23.77 12.36
CA VAL A 195 -8.27 23.48 10.92
C VAL A 195 -7.28 22.35 10.70
N VAL A 196 -7.73 21.31 10.01
CA VAL A 196 -6.91 20.16 9.60
C VAL A 196 -7.04 19.93 8.11
N ALA A 197 -6.00 19.38 7.49
CA ALA A 197 -5.97 19.05 6.07
C ALA A 197 -5.93 17.54 5.87
N ILE A 198 -6.67 17.03 4.89
CA ILE A 198 -6.74 15.61 4.55
C ILE A 198 -6.49 15.45 3.05
N THR A 199 -5.65 14.50 2.66
CA THR A 199 -5.43 14.11 1.26
C THR A 199 -5.47 12.60 1.10
N ALA A 200 -5.65 12.15 -0.13
CA ALA A 200 -5.54 10.74 -0.51
C ALA A 200 -4.29 10.53 -1.38
N ALA A 201 -3.15 10.24 -0.74
CA ALA A 201 -1.84 10.01 -1.33
C ALA A 201 -1.18 11.19 -2.06
N MET A 202 -1.84 12.35 -2.21
CA MET A 202 -1.43 13.42 -3.14
C MET A 202 -1.06 14.75 -2.45
N PRO A 203 -0.22 14.79 -1.40
CA PRO A 203 0.05 16.03 -0.67
C PRO A 203 0.77 17.09 -1.52
N ASP A 204 1.57 16.70 -2.50
CA ASP A 204 2.27 17.62 -3.40
C ASP A 204 1.31 18.30 -4.37
N SER A 205 0.65 17.51 -5.22
CA SER A 205 -0.17 18.05 -6.30
C SER A 205 -1.44 18.77 -5.83
N THR A 206 -1.89 18.49 -4.61
CA THR A 206 -3.01 19.21 -3.97
C THR A 206 -2.56 20.43 -3.17
N GLY A 207 -1.26 20.74 -3.12
CA GLY A 207 -0.73 21.92 -2.45
C GLY A 207 -0.64 21.82 -0.93
N LEU A 208 -0.64 20.61 -0.37
CA LEU A 208 -0.61 20.41 1.07
C LEU A 208 0.78 20.24 1.68
N LEU A 209 1.85 20.16 0.88
CA LEU A 209 3.23 20.08 1.43
C LEU A 209 3.54 21.25 2.37
N PRO A 210 3.30 22.53 2.03
CA PRO A 210 3.61 23.64 2.95
C PRO A 210 2.76 23.61 4.22
N PHE A 211 1.51 23.13 4.13
CA PHE A 211 0.64 22.95 5.29
C PHE A 211 1.20 21.87 6.22
N ARG A 212 1.58 20.72 5.66
CA ARG A 212 2.16 19.60 6.42
C ARG A 212 3.47 20.00 7.10
N ASP A 213 4.35 20.71 6.41
CA ASP A 213 5.65 21.09 6.95
C ASP A 213 5.51 22.06 8.12
N ARG A 214 4.49 22.93 8.09
CA ARG A 214 4.21 23.89 9.17
C ARG A 214 3.37 23.30 10.30
N PHE A 215 2.48 22.36 9.98
CA PHE A 215 1.48 21.80 10.88
C PHE A 215 1.39 20.26 10.76
N PRO A 216 2.46 19.52 11.08
CA PRO A 216 2.56 18.09 10.79
C PRO A 216 1.45 17.26 11.47
N GLU A 217 1.10 17.59 12.71
CA GLU A 217 0.03 16.92 13.48
C GLU A 217 -1.39 17.20 12.97
N ARG A 218 -1.54 18.07 11.96
CA ARG A 218 -2.83 18.51 11.41
C ARG A 218 -3.01 18.17 9.93
N CYS A 219 -2.07 17.42 9.35
CA CYS A 219 -2.13 16.99 7.95
C CYS A 219 -2.18 15.46 7.88
N PHE A 220 -3.27 14.93 7.35
CA PHE A 220 -3.53 13.50 7.28
C PHE A 220 -3.47 13.02 5.82
N ASP A 221 -2.67 11.99 5.57
CA ASP A 221 -2.66 11.28 4.29
C ASP A 221 -3.26 9.88 4.52
N VAL A 222 -4.38 9.59 3.86
CA VAL A 222 -5.09 8.32 4.00
C VAL A 222 -4.66 7.26 2.98
N GLY A 223 -3.67 7.53 2.15
CA GLY A 223 -3.35 6.68 0.99
C GLY A 223 -4.38 6.85 -0.12
N ILE A 224 -4.48 5.89 -1.05
CA ILE A 224 -5.44 5.94 -2.16
C ILE A 224 -6.83 5.50 -1.68
N ALA A 225 -7.40 6.24 -0.72
CA ALA A 225 -8.65 5.91 -0.04
C ALA A 225 -9.57 7.13 0.07
N GLU A 226 -10.06 7.64 -1.06
CA GLU A 226 -10.91 8.85 -1.09
C GLU A 226 -12.19 8.69 -0.28
N GLN A 227 -12.81 7.50 -0.27
CA GLN A 227 -13.96 7.22 0.60
C GLN A 227 -13.62 7.48 2.06
N HIS A 228 -12.49 6.92 2.52
CA HIS A 228 -12.03 7.09 3.89
C HIS A 228 -11.69 8.55 4.21
N ALA A 229 -11.08 9.28 3.27
CA ALA A 229 -10.78 10.70 3.45
C ALA A 229 -12.04 11.51 3.80
N VAL A 230 -13.13 11.29 3.07
CA VAL A 230 -14.39 12.02 3.25
C VAL A 230 -15.12 11.59 4.53
N THR A 231 -15.25 10.28 4.79
CA THR A 231 -15.89 9.80 6.03
C THR A 231 -15.11 10.22 7.28
N ALA A 232 -13.78 10.16 7.24
CA ALA A 232 -12.93 10.61 8.35
C ALA A 232 -13.12 12.11 8.60
N ALA A 233 -13.24 12.92 7.54
CA ALA A 233 -13.55 14.34 7.66
C ALA A 233 -14.91 14.57 8.33
N ALA A 234 -15.94 13.79 8.00
CA ALA A 234 -17.24 13.89 8.68
C ALA A 234 -17.10 13.65 10.20
N GLY A 235 -16.40 12.59 10.59
CA GLY A 235 -16.10 12.29 12.00
C GLY A 235 -15.31 13.40 12.71
N MET A 236 -14.26 13.92 12.06
CA MET A 236 -13.46 15.02 12.58
C MET A 236 -14.31 16.31 12.75
N ALA A 237 -15.18 16.62 11.80
CA ALA A 237 -16.07 17.77 11.85
C ALA A 237 -17.07 17.64 13.01
N MET A 238 -17.67 16.46 13.20
CA MET A 238 -18.53 16.18 14.35
C MET A 238 -17.78 16.30 15.69
N GLY A 239 -16.48 15.98 15.70
CA GLY A 239 -15.59 16.15 16.86
C GLY A 239 -15.14 17.60 17.12
N GLY A 240 -15.60 18.58 16.32
CA GLY A 240 -15.29 20.00 16.50
C GLY A 240 -14.09 20.51 15.69
N LEU A 241 -13.46 19.67 14.87
CA LEU A 241 -12.43 20.10 13.93
C LEU A 241 -13.06 20.75 12.69
N ARG A 242 -12.23 21.40 11.87
CA ARG A 242 -12.60 22.02 10.59
C ARG A 242 -11.77 21.38 9.48
N PRO A 243 -12.11 20.16 9.05
CA PRO A 243 -11.34 19.43 8.06
C PRO A 243 -11.50 20.01 6.66
N VAL A 244 -10.39 20.08 5.92
CA VAL A 244 -10.33 20.43 4.50
C VAL A 244 -9.81 19.22 3.75
N VAL A 245 -10.68 18.59 2.97
CA VAL A 245 -10.35 17.44 2.11
C VAL A 245 -9.86 17.97 0.76
N ALA A 246 -8.57 17.81 0.48
CA ALA A 246 -7.95 18.22 -0.77
C ALA A 246 -7.73 17.00 -1.69
N LEU A 247 -8.50 16.94 -2.77
CA LEU A 247 -8.50 15.87 -3.76
C LEU A 247 -8.58 16.42 -5.17
N TYR A 248 -8.17 15.62 -6.15
CA TYR A 248 -8.53 15.88 -7.54
C TYR A 248 -10.03 15.70 -7.76
N ALA A 249 -10.64 16.59 -8.55
CA ALA A 249 -12.07 16.55 -8.85
C ALA A 249 -12.51 15.18 -9.40
N THR A 250 -11.72 14.56 -10.27
CA THR A 250 -12.03 13.22 -10.81
C THR A 250 -12.08 12.16 -9.73
N PHE A 251 -11.26 12.25 -8.67
CA PHE A 251 -11.20 11.24 -7.62
C PHE A 251 -12.28 11.41 -6.55
N LEU A 252 -12.87 12.60 -6.42
CA LEU A 252 -14.07 12.80 -5.61
C LEU A 252 -15.22 11.86 -6.03
N SER A 253 -15.27 11.47 -7.31
CA SER A 253 -16.26 10.50 -7.80
C SER A 253 -16.24 9.16 -7.05
N ARG A 254 -15.10 8.76 -6.47
CA ARG A 254 -14.99 7.53 -5.68
C ARG A 254 -15.62 7.66 -4.29
N ALA A 255 -15.77 8.89 -3.79
CA ALA A 255 -16.30 9.21 -2.47
C ALA A 255 -17.68 9.88 -2.54
N PHE A 256 -18.42 9.67 -3.64
CA PHE A 256 -19.72 10.32 -3.86
C PHE A 256 -20.74 9.95 -2.78
N ASP A 257 -20.78 8.67 -2.40
CA ASP A 257 -21.68 8.17 -1.35
C ASP A 257 -21.34 8.80 0.00
N GLN A 258 -20.06 8.83 0.38
CA GLN A 258 -19.58 9.43 1.63
C GLN A 258 -19.86 10.95 1.65
N ALA A 259 -19.67 11.64 0.54
CA ALA A 259 -19.97 13.07 0.44
C ALA A 259 -21.48 13.36 0.60
N ASN A 260 -22.33 12.47 0.09
CA ASN A 260 -23.78 12.65 0.17
C ASN A 260 -24.34 12.22 1.54
N LEU A 261 -23.94 11.04 2.02
CA LEU A 261 -24.56 10.39 3.18
C LEU A 261 -23.85 10.67 4.50
N ASP A 262 -22.51 10.76 4.51
CA ASP A 262 -21.76 11.02 5.75
C ASP A 262 -21.63 12.52 6.02
N VAL A 263 -21.63 13.35 4.97
CA VAL A 263 -21.44 14.82 5.09
C VAL A 263 -22.72 15.61 4.78
N GLY A 264 -23.49 15.21 3.76
CA GLY A 264 -24.61 16.00 3.25
C GLY A 264 -25.91 15.87 4.05
N LEU A 265 -26.08 14.80 4.82
CA LEU A 265 -27.24 14.53 5.69
C LEU A 265 -27.07 15.15 7.07
#